data_AF-A0AAF0ML85-F1
#
_entry.id   AF-A0AAF0ML85-F1
#
_cell.length_a   1.000
_cell.length_b   1.000
_cell.length_c   1.000
_cell.angle_alpha   90.00
_cell.angle_beta   90.00
_cell.angle_gamma   90.00
#
_symmetry.space_group_name_H-M   'P 1'
#
loop_
_entity.id
_entity.type
_entity.pdbx_description
1 polymer ?
#
loop_
_entity_poly.entity_id
_entity_poly.type
_entity_poly.pdbx_seq_one_letter_code
_entity_poly.pdbx_strand_id
1 'polypeptide(L)'
;MDTALWVIGRGFGVTAVLLLTLAVLLGIVTRSGRPLPGLPRFAVQLVHRDVALAATVFVAVHVGSLLLDTEAELRLLDTVVPFVSADRWFWLGLGTLAVDLLVVLVVTALLRRVIGPRAFRAVHWAAYAMWPIALAHAVGTGTDGTSAWFLVLAGVCTAAVVGAVVWRCTARVTEFRSAKLEVVR
;
A
#
# COMPACT_ATOMS: atom_id res chain seq x y z
N MET A 1 17.65 -24.81 1.65
CA MET A 1 17.21 -23.80 0.67
C MET A 1 16.26 -22.79 1.33
N ASP A 2 15.64 -23.24 2.42
CA ASP A 2 14.63 -22.58 3.24
C ASP A 2 15.14 -21.32 3.93
N THR A 3 16.38 -21.31 4.43
CA THR A 3 16.99 -20.08 5.00
C THR A 3 17.07 -18.94 3.97
N ALA A 4 17.35 -19.24 2.70
CA ALA A 4 17.42 -18.22 1.66
C ALA A 4 16.02 -17.70 1.32
N LEU A 5 15.03 -18.59 1.17
CA LEU A 5 13.63 -18.23 0.94
C LEU A 5 13.06 -17.41 2.09
N TRP A 6 13.39 -17.77 3.33
CA TRP A 6 13.01 -17.04 4.53
C TRP A 6 13.60 -15.62 4.56
N VAL A 7 14.91 -15.46 4.28
CA VAL A 7 15.55 -14.14 4.23
C VAL A 7 14.94 -13.27 3.13
N ILE A 8 14.69 -13.86 1.95
CA ILE A 8 14.03 -13.18 0.82
C ILE A 8 12.62 -12.75 1.23
N GLY A 9 11.81 -13.67 1.75
CA GLY A 9 10.44 -13.38 2.18
C GLY A 9 10.39 -12.26 3.22
N ARG A 10 11.23 -12.34 4.26
CA ARG A 10 11.34 -11.29 5.27
C ARG A 10 11.77 -9.94 4.69
N GLY A 11 12.87 -9.90 3.93
CA GLY A 11 13.40 -8.66 3.37
C GLY A 11 12.46 -8.00 2.35
N PHE A 12 11.85 -8.80 1.50
CA PHE A 12 10.90 -8.33 0.49
C PHE A 12 9.58 -7.88 1.13
N GLY A 13 9.12 -8.52 2.20
CA GLY A 13 7.94 -8.09 2.95
C GLY A 13 8.10 -6.71 3.56
N VAL A 14 9.23 -6.46 4.24
CA VAL A 14 9.55 -5.13 4.83
C VAL A 14 9.68 -4.06 3.73
N THR A 15 10.37 -4.40 2.64
CA THR A 15 10.55 -3.47 1.51
C THR A 15 9.24 -3.17 0.79
N ALA A 16 8.35 -4.17 0.66
CA ALA A 16 7.02 -3.99 0.11
C ALA A 16 6.20 -2.98 0.92
N VAL A 17 6.22 -3.06 2.25
CA VAL A 17 5.52 -2.07 3.12
C VAL A 17 6.05 -0.66 2.87
N LEU A 18 7.37 -0.49 2.74
CA LEU A 18 7.97 0.82 2.42
C LEU A 18 7.54 1.35 1.06
N LEU A 19 7.59 0.50 0.03
CA LEU A 19 7.19 0.88 -1.33
C LEU A 19 5.69 1.16 -1.42
N LEU A 20 4.84 0.39 -0.74
CA LEU A 20 3.39 0.65 -0.64
C LEU A 20 3.13 1.98 0.06
N THR A 21 3.85 2.28 1.14
CA THR A 21 3.76 3.58 1.84
C THR A 21 4.12 4.72 0.89
N LEU A 22 5.24 4.61 0.17
CA LEU A 22 5.68 5.62 -0.79
C LEU A 22 4.67 5.78 -1.94
N ALA A 23 4.12 4.68 -2.45
CA ALA A 23 3.07 4.71 -3.48
C ALA A 23 1.83 5.48 -2.98
N VAL A 24 1.37 5.24 -1.75
CA VAL A 24 0.24 5.96 -1.14
C VAL A 24 0.55 7.45 -0.98
N LEU A 25 1.74 7.80 -0.47
CA LEU A 25 2.17 9.19 -0.32
C LEU A 25 2.18 9.93 -1.67
N LEU A 26 2.80 9.34 -2.69
CA LEU A 26 2.82 9.90 -4.05
C LEU A 26 1.40 9.99 -4.63
N GLY A 27 0.54 9.02 -4.36
CA GLY A 27 -0.89 9.04 -4.73
C GLY A 27 -1.68 10.17 -4.05
N ILE A 28 -1.39 10.48 -2.79
CA ILE A 28 -1.97 11.62 -2.07
C ILE A 28 -1.52 12.94 -2.71
N VAL A 29 -0.20 13.07 -2.94
CA VAL A 29 0.39 14.30 -3.50
C VAL A 29 -0.12 14.56 -4.90
N THR A 30 -0.10 13.57 -5.77
CA THR A 30 -0.61 13.71 -7.14
C THR A 30 -2.07 14.13 -7.20
N ARG A 31 -2.90 13.62 -6.28
CA ARG A 31 -4.32 13.97 -6.19
C ARG A 31 -4.60 15.30 -5.49
N SER A 32 -3.65 15.84 -4.74
CA SER A 32 -3.78 17.16 -4.11
C SER A 32 -3.87 18.29 -5.13
N GLY A 33 -3.35 18.09 -6.34
CA GLY A 33 -3.26 19.14 -7.36
C GLY A 33 -2.21 20.21 -7.04
N ARG A 34 -1.48 20.11 -5.93
CA ARG A 34 -0.44 21.09 -5.57
C ARG A 34 0.87 20.76 -6.30
N PRO A 35 1.60 21.77 -6.81
CA PRO A 35 2.94 21.55 -7.32
C PRO A 35 3.85 21.15 -6.15
N LEU A 36 4.61 20.07 -6.31
CA LEU A 36 5.75 19.79 -5.46
C LEU A 36 6.88 20.77 -5.84
N PRO A 37 7.58 21.39 -4.88
CA PRO A 37 8.75 22.21 -5.18
C PRO A 37 9.76 21.39 -6.00
N GLY A 38 10.10 21.87 -7.20
CA GLY A 38 11.12 21.26 -8.06
C GLY A 38 10.68 20.06 -8.91
N LEU A 39 9.45 19.54 -8.78
CA LEU A 39 8.97 18.42 -9.62
C LEU A 39 7.67 18.74 -10.37
N PRO A 40 7.61 18.53 -11.69
CA PRO A 40 6.38 18.66 -12.45
C PRO A 40 5.40 17.52 -12.12
N ARG A 41 4.10 17.79 -12.20
CA ARG A 41 3.04 16.83 -11.81
C ARG A 41 3.12 15.49 -12.55
N PHE A 42 3.54 15.50 -13.82
CA PHE A 42 3.69 14.28 -14.61
C PHE A 42 4.82 13.39 -14.08
N ALA A 43 5.91 13.98 -13.57
CA ALA A 43 7.03 13.22 -13.02
C ALA A 43 6.60 12.50 -11.73
N VAL A 44 5.84 13.16 -10.86
CA VAL A 44 5.29 12.54 -9.64
C VAL A 44 4.37 11.37 -9.99
N GLN A 45 3.56 11.52 -11.04
CA GLN A 45 2.71 10.43 -11.54
C GLN A 45 3.52 9.26 -12.09
N LEU A 46 4.61 9.54 -12.81
CA LEU A 46 5.50 8.51 -13.33
C LEU A 46 6.16 7.74 -12.17
N VAL A 47 6.73 8.44 -11.20
CA VAL A 47 7.34 7.84 -10.02
C VAL A 47 6.31 7.04 -9.21
N HIS A 48 5.07 7.55 -9.04
CA HIS A 48 4.00 6.78 -8.39
C HIS A 48 3.76 5.44 -9.08
N ARG A 49 3.69 5.43 -10.41
CA ARG A 49 3.48 4.21 -11.20
C ARG A 49 4.65 3.24 -11.06
N ASP A 50 5.88 3.73 -11.14
CA ASP A 50 7.08 2.90 -11.05
C ASP A 50 7.24 2.30 -9.65
N VAL A 51 7.01 3.10 -8.60
CA VAL A 51 7.02 2.64 -7.21
C VAL A 51 5.89 1.64 -6.95
N ALA A 52 4.67 1.87 -7.47
CA ALA A 52 3.56 0.94 -7.32
C ALA A 52 3.83 -0.40 -8.03
N LEU A 53 4.46 -0.37 -9.21
CA LEU A 53 4.89 -1.58 -9.91
C LEU A 53 5.97 -2.32 -9.12
N ALA A 54 6.98 -1.61 -8.63
CA ALA A 54 8.01 -2.19 -7.76
C ALA A 54 7.39 -2.82 -6.51
N ALA A 55 6.50 -2.12 -5.82
CA ALA A 55 5.77 -2.65 -4.66
C ALA A 55 5.06 -3.97 -5.00
N THR A 56 4.38 -4.02 -6.15
CA THR A 56 3.66 -5.21 -6.62
C THR A 56 4.60 -6.39 -6.86
N VAL A 57 5.76 -6.15 -7.50
CA VAL A 57 6.79 -7.18 -7.71
C VAL A 57 7.34 -7.67 -6.37
N PHE A 58 7.61 -6.77 -5.43
CA PHE A 58 8.13 -7.14 -4.12
C PHE A 58 7.14 -7.97 -3.31
N VAL A 59 5.84 -7.63 -3.36
CA VAL A 59 4.77 -8.45 -2.77
C VAL A 59 4.71 -9.83 -3.43
N ALA A 60 4.79 -9.89 -4.76
CA ALA A 60 4.76 -11.17 -5.48
C ALA A 60 5.93 -12.09 -5.09
N VAL A 61 7.15 -11.53 -4.98
CA VAL A 61 8.32 -12.30 -4.53
C VAL A 61 8.20 -12.70 -3.06
N HIS A 62 7.68 -11.82 -2.19
CA HIS A 62 7.41 -12.13 -0.78
C HIS A 62 6.46 -13.35 -0.67
N VAL A 63 5.27 -13.29 -1.30
CA VAL A 63 4.30 -14.40 -1.26
C VAL A 63 4.87 -15.65 -1.93
N GLY A 64 5.53 -15.51 -3.08
CA GLY A 64 6.16 -16.63 -3.80
C GLY A 64 7.23 -17.33 -2.97
N SER A 65 8.06 -16.58 -2.24
CA SER A 65 9.06 -17.17 -1.36
C SER A 65 8.44 -17.95 -0.20
N LEU A 66 7.35 -17.46 0.39
CA LEU A 66 6.62 -18.14 1.47
C LEU A 66 5.87 -19.40 0.99
N LEU A 67 5.41 -19.42 -0.26
CA LEU A 67 4.80 -20.61 -0.86
C LEU A 67 5.81 -21.73 -1.16
N LEU A 68 7.07 -21.34 -1.42
CA LEU A 68 8.15 -22.28 -1.72
C LEU A 68 8.90 -22.73 -0.46
N ASP A 69 8.75 -22.00 0.65
CA ASP A 69 9.36 -22.31 1.93
C ASP A 69 8.59 -23.43 2.63
N THR A 70 9.22 -24.59 2.78
CA THR A 70 8.59 -25.77 3.40
C THR A 70 8.32 -25.57 4.90
N GLU A 71 9.10 -24.72 5.56
CA GLU A 71 8.95 -24.38 6.98
C GLU A 71 7.78 -23.42 7.24
N ALA A 72 7.29 -22.74 6.19
CA ALA A 72 6.17 -21.81 6.30
C ALA A 72 4.80 -22.53 6.38
N GLU A 73 4.73 -23.82 6.01
CA GLU A 73 3.51 -24.65 5.95
C GLU A 73 2.32 -23.95 5.28
N LEU A 74 2.59 -23.11 4.27
CA LEU A 74 1.57 -22.28 3.62
C LEU A 74 0.85 -23.07 2.52
N ARG A 75 -0.47 -23.14 2.58
CA ARG A 75 -1.25 -23.78 1.51
C ARG A 75 -1.60 -22.76 0.45
N LEU A 76 -1.70 -23.19 -0.82
CA LEU A 76 -2.15 -22.32 -1.91
C LEU A 76 -3.55 -21.73 -1.67
N LEU A 77 -4.41 -22.43 -0.92
CA LEU A 77 -5.73 -21.90 -0.56
C LEU A 77 -5.62 -20.67 0.37
N ASP A 78 -4.63 -20.65 1.25
CA ASP A 78 -4.43 -19.56 2.22
C ASP A 78 -4.00 -18.26 1.54
N THR A 79 -3.48 -18.31 0.31
CA THR A 79 -3.08 -17.12 -0.46
C THR A 79 -4.20 -16.53 -1.32
N VAL A 80 -5.35 -17.20 -1.40
CA VAL A 80 -6.49 -16.79 -2.25
C VAL A 80 -7.75 -16.53 -1.44
N VAL A 81 -7.98 -17.27 -0.35
CA VAL A 81 -9.18 -17.13 0.47
C VAL A 81 -8.78 -16.65 1.87
N PRO A 82 -9.11 -15.40 2.23
CA PRO A 82 -8.71 -14.86 3.53
C PRO A 82 -9.45 -15.58 4.67
N PHE A 83 -8.77 -15.71 5.81
CA PHE A 83 -9.31 -16.27 7.07
C PHE A 83 -9.70 -17.75 7.06
N VAL A 84 -9.16 -18.56 6.13
CA VAL A 84 -9.42 -20.02 6.07
C VAL A 84 -8.39 -20.87 6.81
N SER A 85 -7.19 -20.32 7.04
CA SER A 85 -6.13 -21.01 7.79
C SER A 85 -6.55 -21.27 9.24
N ALA A 86 -6.36 -22.50 9.72
CA ALA A 86 -6.76 -22.90 11.08
C ALA A 86 -5.84 -22.29 12.16
N ASP A 87 -4.53 -22.28 11.93
CA ASP A 87 -3.54 -21.93 12.96
C ASP A 87 -3.25 -20.42 13.03
N ARG A 88 -3.31 -19.73 11.88
CA ARG A 88 -2.93 -18.30 11.76
C ARG A 88 -4.05 -17.45 11.15
N TRP A 89 -5.30 -17.84 11.39
CA TRP A 89 -6.51 -17.32 10.74
C TRP A 89 -6.53 -15.80 10.56
N PHE A 90 -6.31 -15.04 11.64
CA PHE A 90 -6.47 -13.59 11.63
C PHE A 90 -5.34 -12.88 10.88
N TRP A 91 -4.10 -13.04 11.34
CA TRP A 91 -2.97 -12.31 10.78
C TRP A 91 -2.63 -12.75 9.37
N LEU A 92 -2.71 -14.05 9.06
CA LEU A 92 -2.53 -14.53 7.69
C LEU A 92 -3.66 -14.05 6.78
N GLY A 93 -4.91 -14.09 7.26
CA GLY A 93 -6.07 -13.60 6.51
C GLY A 93 -5.99 -12.12 6.15
N LEU A 94 -5.40 -11.26 7.00
CA LEU A 94 -5.09 -9.87 6.64
C LEU A 94 -4.09 -9.77 5.49
N GLY A 95 -3.08 -10.63 5.45
CA GLY A 95 -2.11 -10.69 4.35
C GLY A 95 -2.77 -11.07 3.04
N THR A 96 -3.59 -12.13 3.05
CA THR A 96 -4.39 -12.57 1.91
C THR A 96 -5.33 -11.48 1.42
N LEU A 97 -6.07 -10.84 2.33
CA LEU A 97 -6.97 -9.73 2.01
C LEU A 97 -6.21 -8.54 1.40
N ALA A 98 -5.01 -8.22 1.88
CA ALA A 98 -4.18 -7.18 1.30
C ALA A 98 -3.74 -7.53 -0.13
N VAL A 99 -3.37 -8.79 -0.38
CA VAL A 99 -3.02 -9.29 -1.73
C VAL A 99 -4.23 -9.22 -2.66
N ASP A 100 -5.41 -9.64 -2.21
CA ASP A 100 -6.65 -9.57 -3.00
C ASP A 100 -6.98 -8.13 -3.40
N LEU A 101 -6.91 -7.20 -2.44
CA LEU A 101 -7.10 -5.78 -2.70
C LEU A 101 -6.04 -5.23 -3.66
N LEU A 102 -4.78 -5.64 -3.53
CA LEU A 102 -3.71 -5.24 -4.44
C LEU A 102 -3.99 -5.74 -5.87
N VAL A 103 -4.42 -6.99 -6.04
CA VAL A 103 -4.82 -7.55 -7.34
C VAL A 103 -5.95 -6.74 -7.96
N VAL A 104 -7.00 -6.44 -7.18
CA VAL A 104 -8.11 -5.59 -7.64
C VAL A 104 -7.62 -4.21 -8.08
N LEU A 105 -6.70 -3.59 -7.33
CA LEU A 105 -6.11 -2.29 -7.69
C LEU A 105 -5.28 -2.36 -8.97
N VAL A 106 -4.48 -3.40 -9.16
CA VAL A 106 -3.65 -3.60 -10.36
C VAL A 106 -4.54 -3.84 -11.58
N VAL A 107 -5.50 -4.77 -11.49
CA VAL A 107 -6.43 -5.08 -12.59
C VAL A 107 -7.22 -3.84 -13.00
N THR A 108 -7.78 -3.10 -12.03
CA THR A 108 -8.51 -1.87 -12.34
C THR A 108 -7.62 -0.76 -12.90
N ALA A 109 -6.35 -0.67 -12.52
CA ALA A 109 -5.39 0.26 -13.10
C ALA A 109 -5.04 -0.06 -14.56
N LEU A 110 -4.96 -1.36 -14.91
CA LEU A 110 -4.79 -1.83 -16.28
C LEU A 110 -6.04 -1.55 -17.13
N LEU A 111 -7.23 -1.80 -16.56
CA LEU A 111 -8.52 -1.59 -17.22
C LEU A 111 -9.05 -0.15 -17.13
N ARG A 112 -8.26 0.81 -16.65
CA ARG A 112 -8.71 2.19 -16.39
C ARG A 112 -9.35 2.89 -17.60
N ARG A 113 -8.94 2.52 -18.82
CA ARG A 113 -9.48 3.09 -20.07
C ARG A 113 -10.87 2.54 -20.40
N VAL A 114 -11.21 1.34 -19.92
CA VAL A 114 -12.47 0.63 -20.17
C VAL A 114 -13.52 1.00 -19.13
N ILE A 115 -13.18 0.95 -17.84
CA ILE A 115 -14.14 1.16 -16.73
C ILE A 115 -14.46 2.64 -16.46
N GLY A 116 -13.73 3.56 -17.10
CA GLY A 116 -13.89 4.99 -16.95
C GLY A 116 -13.35 5.56 -15.62
N PRO A 117 -13.20 6.90 -15.55
CA PRO A 117 -12.49 7.56 -14.46
C PRO A 117 -13.23 7.53 -13.12
N ARG A 118 -14.56 7.36 -13.10
CA ARG A 118 -15.36 7.31 -11.87
C ARG A 118 -15.21 5.96 -11.16
N ALA A 119 -15.41 4.86 -11.88
CA ALA A 119 -15.27 3.52 -11.32
C ALA A 119 -13.82 3.23 -10.92
N PHE A 120 -12.85 3.58 -11.78
CA PHE A 120 -11.43 3.49 -11.44
C PHE A 120 -11.13 4.22 -10.15
N ARG A 121 -11.62 5.46 -10.01
CA ARG A 121 -11.41 6.23 -8.80
C ARG A 121 -12.03 5.52 -7.61
N ALA A 122 -13.30 5.13 -7.65
CA ALA A 122 -13.98 4.47 -6.54
C ALA A 122 -13.19 3.25 -6.02
N VAL A 123 -12.77 2.36 -6.92
CA VAL A 123 -11.97 1.18 -6.56
C VAL A 123 -10.59 1.58 -6.05
N HIS A 124 -9.94 2.57 -6.66
CA HIS A 124 -8.60 2.98 -6.26
C HIS A 124 -8.54 3.59 -4.84
N TRP A 125 -9.67 4.00 -4.25
CA TRP A 125 -9.69 4.36 -2.82
C TRP A 125 -9.44 3.16 -1.90
N ALA A 126 -9.66 1.93 -2.37
CA ALA A 126 -9.34 0.73 -1.60
C ALA A 126 -7.85 0.66 -1.22
N ALA A 127 -6.95 1.38 -1.93
CA ALA A 127 -5.56 1.51 -1.55
C ALA A 127 -5.35 2.08 -0.13
N TYR A 128 -6.24 2.97 0.33
CA TYR A 128 -6.19 3.53 1.70
C TYR A 128 -6.59 2.50 2.77
N ALA A 129 -7.33 1.45 2.40
CA ALA A 129 -7.68 0.34 3.29
C ALA A 129 -6.66 -0.81 3.17
N MET A 130 -6.18 -1.10 1.97
CA MET A 130 -5.18 -2.14 1.71
C MET A 130 -3.86 -1.85 2.42
N TRP A 131 -3.36 -0.62 2.38
CA TRP A 131 -2.09 -0.24 3.03
C TRP A 131 -2.05 -0.53 4.54
N PRO A 132 -3.02 -0.08 5.37
CA PRO A 132 -2.98 -0.37 6.80
C PRO A 132 -3.24 -1.86 7.10
N ILE A 133 -4.01 -2.57 6.27
CA ILE A 133 -4.19 -4.04 6.39
C ILE A 133 -2.85 -4.74 6.17
N ALA A 134 -2.10 -4.37 5.13
CA ALA A 134 -0.77 -4.92 4.85
C ALA A 134 0.23 -4.61 5.99
N LEU A 135 0.18 -3.40 6.55
CA LEU A 135 1.02 -3.01 7.68
C LEU A 135 0.67 -3.82 8.94
N ALA A 136 -0.63 -3.98 9.24
CA ALA A 136 -1.10 -4.78 10.36
C ALA A 136 -0.70 -6.25 10.22
N HIS A 137 -0.84 -6.82 9.02
CA HIS A 137 -0.32 -8.15 8.72
C HIS A 137 1.17 -8.25 9.04
N ALA A 138 1.99 -7.34 8.55
CA ALA A 138 3.44 -7.37 8.77
C ALA A 138 3.83 -7.28 10.26
N VAL A 139 3.08 -6.51 11.08
CA VAL A 139 3.28 -6.45 12.54
C VAL A 139 2.93 -7.79 13.21
N GLY A 140 1.86 -8.45 12.76
CA GLY A 140 1.32 -9.64 13.41
C GLY A 140 1.90 -10.98 12.96
N THR A 141 2.35 -11.11 11.72
CA THR A 141 2.98 -12.33 11.18
C THR A 141 4.50 -12.23 11.12
N GLY A 142 5.06 -11.03 11.03
CA GLY A 142 6.50 -10.84 10.84
C GLY A 142 7.29 -11.35 12.04
N THR A 143 8.39 -12.05 11.77
CA THR A 143 9.32 -12.53 12.81
C THR A 143 9.85 -11.40 13.71
N ASP A 144 9.96 -10.19 13.16
CA ASP A 144 10.34 -8.97 13.88
C ASP A 144 9.20 -7.94 13.94
N GLY A 145 7.95 -8.35 13.68
CA GLY A 145 6.82 -7.43 13.56
C GLY A 145 6.58 -6.59 14.82
N THR A 146 6.98 -7.08 15.99
CA THR A 146 6.92 -6.37 17.28
C THR A 146 8.27 -5.86 17.77
N SER A 147 9.33 -6.03 16.99
CA SER A 147 10.65 -5.50 17.33
C SER A 147 10.64 -3.97 17.33
N ALA A 148 11.47 -3.36 18.17
CA ALA A 148 11.52 -1.90 18.29
C ALA A 148 11.83 -1.21 16.95
N TRP A 149 12.74 -1.77 16.14
CA TRP A 149 13.12 -1.18 14.86
C TRP A 149 11.95 -1.19 13.87
N PHE A 150 11.18 -2.30 13.81
CA PHE A 150 10.05 -2.42 12.89
C PHE A 150 8.87 -1.56 13.35
N LEU A 151 8.62 -1.48 14.66
CA LEU A 151 7.57 -0.61 15.19
C LEU A 151 7.87 0.87 14.95
N VAL A 152 9.14 1.29 15.07
CA VAL A 152 9.56 2.65 14.68
C VAL A 152 9.32 2.89 13.19
N LEU A 153 9.70 1.93 12.33
CA LEU A 153 9.45 2.01 10.89
C LEU A 153 7.94 2.15 10.58
N ALA A 154 7.11 1.27 11.16
CA ALA A 154 5.66 1.29 11.01
C ALA A 154 5.06 2.62 11.51
N GLY A 155 5.54 3.12 12.65
CA GLY A 155 5.14 4.40 13.21
C GLY A 155 5.48 5.58 12.30
N VAL A 156 6.69 5.62 11.73
CA VAL A 156 7.11 6.64 10.76
C VAL A 156 6.26 6.58 9.49
N CYS A 157 6.05 5.39 8.92
CA CYS A 157 5.19 5.20 7.75
C CYS A 157 3.76 5.71 8.01
N THR A 158 3.19 5.35 9.17
CA THR A 158 1.85 5.78 9.58
C THR A 158 1.77 7.29 9.77
N ALA A 159 2.73 7.88 10.49
CA ALA A 159 2.79 9.32 10.71
C ALA A 159 2.92 10.08 9.38
N ALA A 160 3.73 9.59 8.44
CA ALA A 160 3.87 10.19 7.12
C ALA A 160 2.55 10.15 6.32
N VAL A 161 1.87 9.00 6.28
CA VAL A 161 0.60 8.85 5.55
C VAL A 161 -0.50 9.72 6.18
N VAL A 162 -0.65 9.68 7.50
CA VAL A 162 -1.62 10.52 8.23
C VAL A 162 -1.31 12.00 8.02
N GLY A 163 -0.05 12.41 8.15
CA GLY A 163 0.38 13.78 7.89
C GLY A 163 0.06 14.24 6.47
N ALA A 164 0.29 13.40 5.47
CA ALA A 164 -0.05 13.69 4.07
C ALA A 164 -1.57 13.79 3.85
N VAL A 165 -2.38 12.94 4.48
CA VAL A 165 -3.84 13.02 4.44
C VAL A 165 -4.33 14.32 5.07
N VAL A 166 -3.85 14.65 6.28
CA VAL A 166 -4.21 15.89 6.99
C VAL A 166 -3.83 17.11 6.16
N TRP A 167 -2.60 17.16 5.63
CA TRP A 167 -2.12 18.22 4.76
C TRP A 167 -3.01 18.42 3.52
N ARG A 168 -3.47 17.32 2.92
CA ARG A 168 -4.37 17.37 1.76
C ARG A 168 -5.79 17.82 2.13
N CYS A 169 -6.29 17.47 3.31
CA CYS A 169 -7.62 17.89 3.76
C CYS A 169 -7.65 19.38 4.09
N THR A 170 -6.62 19.89 4.80
CA THR A 170 -6.51 21.33 5.11
C THR A 170 -6.35 22.17 3.86
N ALA A 171 -5.71 21.63 2.82
CA ALA A 171 -5.53 22.29 1.55
C ALA A 171 -6.82 22.75 0.86
N ARG A 172 -7.78 21.84 0.80
CA ARG A 172 -9.07 22.10 0.14
C ARG A 172 -9.85 23.17 0.87
N VAL A 173 -9.77 23.18 2.20
CA VAL A 173 -10.41 24.19 3.04
C VAL A 173 -9.88 25.58 2.71
N THR A 174 -8.56 25.73 2.51
CA THR A 174 -7.96 27.02 2.14
C THR A 174 -8.42 27.51 0.77
N GLU A 175 -8.46 26.63 -0.25
CA GLU A 175 -8.87 26.99 -1.62
C GLU A 175 -10.33 27.45 -1.69
N PHE A 176 -11.25 26.74 -1.02
CA PHE A 176 -12.66 27.15 -0.94
C PHE A 176 -12.85 28.47 -0.17
N ARG A 177 -12.06 28.71 0.88
CA ARG A 177 -12.14 29.96 1.65
C ARG A 177 -11.71 31.16 0.82
N SER A 178 -10.63 31.04 0.04
CA SER A 178 -10.15 32.11 -0.84
C SER A 178 -11.15 32.43 -1.94
N ALA A 179 -11.70 31.40 -2.62
CA ALA A 179 -12.70 31.61 -3.67
C ALA A 179 -13.98 32.30 -3.15
N LYS A 180 -14.42 31.99 -1.92
CA LYS A 180 -15.58 32.66 -1.30
C LYS A 180 -15.32 34.14 -0.99
N LEU A 181 -14.08 34.51 -0.65
CA LEU A 181 -13.71 35.90 -0.34
C LEU A 181 -13.59 36.77 -1.61
N GLU A 182 -13.21 36.19 -2.74
CA GLU A 182 -13.16 36.89 -4.04
C GLU A 182 -14.55 37.18 -4.60
N VAL A 183 -15.53 36.29 -4.41
CA VAL A 183 -16.91 36.48 -4.89
C VAL A 183 -17.69 37.54 -4.11
N VAL A 184 -17.25 37.88 -2.89
CA VAL A 184 -17.94 38.84 -2.01
C VAL A 184 -17.40 40.27 -2.16
N ARG A 185 -16.30 40.47 -2.90
CA ARG A 185 -15.76 41.79 -3.25
C ARG A 185 -16.26 42.24 -4.61
#